data_AF-A0A011N015-F1
#
_entry.id   AF-A0A011N015-F1
#
_cell.length_a   1.000
_cell.length_b   1.000
_cell.length_c   1.000
_cell.angle_alpha   90.00
_cell.angle_beta   90.00
_cell.angle_gamma   90.00
#
_symmetry.space_group_name_H-M   'P 1'
#
loop_
_entity.id
_entity.type
_entity.pdbx_description
1 polymer ?
#
loop_
_entity_poly.entity_id
_entity_poly.type
_entity_poly.pdbx_seq_one_letter_code
_entity_poly.pdbx_strand_id
1 'polypeptide(L)'
;MPWNTHFTPERVRWAASERWHANQEGAFLEDGRYELRVPCPDDRELIRDIMEYGSDCEVIGPEALGTRVAAEFAAGLARCGTRCERDHRRSRG
;
A
#
# COMPACT_ATOMS: atom_id res chain seq x y z
N MET A 1 18.56 -4.49 -4.30
CA MET A 1 18.25 -3.82 -3.02
C MET A 1 16.95 -4.41 -2.49
N PRO A 2 16.83 -4.77 -1.21
CA PRO A 2 15.56 -5.22 -0.64
C PRO A 2 14.52 -4.10 -0.74
N TRP A 3 13.26 -4.50 -0.82
CA TRP A 3 12.14 -3.59 -0.67
C TRP A 3 12.02 -3.16 0.78
N ASN A 4 11.58 -1.93 1.03
CA ASN A 4 11.34 -1.37 2.35
C ASN A 4 10.03 -0.59 2.36
N THR A 5 9.14 -0.92 3.29
CA THR A 5 7.83 -0.30 3.47
C THR A 5 7.53 -0.05 4.95
N HIS A 6 6.86 1.06 5.26
CA HIS A 6 6.40 1.38 6.61
C HIS A 6 4.88 1.33 6.68
N PHE A 7 4.35 0.63 7.67
CA PHE A 7 2.92 0.55 7.93
C PHE A 7 2.51 1.43 9.10
N THR A 8 1.33 2.06 8.99
CA THR A 8 0.76 2.91 10.03
C THR A 8 0.42 2.11 11.31
N PRO A 9 0.50 2.72 12.51
CA PRO A 9 0.22 2.05 13.79
C PRO A 9 -1.12 1.32 13.82
N GLU A 10 -2.13 1.91 13.18
CA GLU A 10 -3.48 1.36 13.07
C GLU A 10 -3.49 0.00 12.38
N ARG A 11 -2.56 -0.21 11.44
CA ARG A 11 -2.57 -1.35 10.53
C ARG A 11 -1.45 -2.36 10.79
N VAL A 12 -0.47 -2.01 11.62
CA VAL A 12 0.69 -2.85 12.00
C VAL A 12 0.29 -4.26 12.43
N ARG A 13 -0.79 -4.43 13.21
CA ARG A 13 -1.19 -5.76 13.71
C ARG A 13 -1.37 -6.77 12.59
N TRP A 14 -1.96 -6.37 11.47
CA TRP A 14 -2.21 -7.25 10.33
C TRP A 14 -0.92 -7.45 9.53
N ALA A 15 -0.26 -6.36 9.15
CA ALA A 15 0.96 -6.39 8.34
C ALA A 15 2.08 -7.22 8.99
N ALA A 16 2.25 -7.11 10.31
CA ALA A 16 3.27 -7.86 11.06
C ALA A 16 2.92 -9.35 11.24
N SER A 17 1.65 -9.71 11.14
CA SER A 17 1.20 -11.11 11.25
C SER A 17 1.29 -11.88 9.92
N GLU A 18 1.44 -11.17 8.82
CA GLU A 18 1.47 -11.74 7.47
C GLU A 18 2.85 -12.27 7.09
N ARG A 19 2.82 -13.34 6.28
CA ARG A 19 4.01 -13.90 5.63
C ARG A 19 4.05 -13.43 4.18
N TRP A 20 4.61 -12.24 3.99
CA TRP A 20 4.93 -11.62 2.71
C TRP A 20 6.00 -12.39 1.94
N HIS A 21 7.05 -12.85 2.62
CA HIS A 21 8.13 -13.61 2.00
C HIS A 21 8.83 -14.50 3.01
N ALA A 22 9.38 -15.63 2.55
CA ALA A 22 10.07 -16.58 3.43
C ALA A 22 11.23 -15.95 4.22
N ASN A 23 11.89 -14.97 3.63
CA ASN A 23 13.05 -14.27 4.20
C ASN A 23 12.73 -12.80 4.52
N GLN A 24 11.47 -12.46 4.82
CA GLN A 24 11.12 -11.09 5.23
C GLN A 24 11.77 -10.74 6.58
N GLU A 25 12.07 -9.46 6.75
CA GLU A 25 12.50 -8.88 8.03
C GLU A 25 11.48 -7.84 8.47
N GLY A 26 11.14 -7.85 9.76
CA GLY A 26 10.13 -6.96 10.34
C GLY A 26 10.65 -6.29 11.60
N ALA A 27 10.37 -5.00 11.76
CA ALA A 27 10.75 -4.24 12.95
C ALA A 27 9.67 -3.22 13.34
N PHE A 28 9.37 -3.12 14.63
CA PHE A 28 8.56 -2.02 15.15
C PHE A 28 9.45 -0.79 15.34
N LEU A 29 8.98 0.36 14.87
CA LEU A 29 9.64 1.65 15.04
C LEU A 29 9.17 2.34 16.33
N GLU A 30 9.93 3.32 16.81
CA GLU A 30 9.66 4.02 18.07
C GLU A 30 8.33 4.79 18.07
N ASP A 31 7.86 5.19 16.89
CA ASP A 31 6.59 5.90 16.68
C ASP A 31 5.38 4.97 16.53
N GLY A 32 5.58 3.66 16.70
CA GLY A 32 4.53 2.64 16.60
C GLY A 32 4.25 2.14 15.19
N ARG A 33 4.98 2.62 14.17
CA ARG A 33 4.93 2.05 12.81
C ARG A 33 5.66 0.70 12.74
N TYR A 34 5.44 -0.01 11.65
CA TYR A 34 6.11 -1.26 11.36
C TYR A 34 6.89 -1.15 10.06
N GLU A 35 8.21 -1.32 10.14
CA GLU A 35 9.08 -1.48 9.00
C GLU A 35 9.08 -2.94 8.55
N LEU A 36 8.77 -3.17 7.27
CA LEU A 36 8.89 -4.45 6.61
C LEU A 36 9.93 -4.34 5.50
N ARG A 37 10.94 -5.21 5.56
CA ARG A 37 11.89 -5.39 4.47
C ARG A 37 11.71 -6.74 3.83
N VAL A 38 11.58 -6.74 2.51
CA VAL A 38 11.40 -7.96 1.73
C VAL A 38 12.55 -8.11 0.75
N PRO A 39 13.29 -9.24 0.76
CA PRO A 39 14.31 -9.50 -0.23
C PRO A 39 13.71 -9.45 -1.63
N CYS A 40 14.23 -8.54 -2.45
CA CYS A 40 13.64 -8.06 -3.71
C CYS A 40 12.87 -9.13 -4.48
N PRO A 41 11.55 -9.20 -4.29
CA PRO A 41 10.71 -10.09 -5.06
C PRO A 41 10.17 -9.23 -6.20
N ASP A 42 10.57 -9.48 -7.44
CA ASP A 42 9.91 -8.86 -8.61
C ASP A 42 8.51 -9.47 -8.82
N ASP A 43 7.76 -9.65 -7.74
CA ASP A 43 6.50 -10.36 -7.72
C ASP A 43 5.35 -9.36 -7.79
N ARG A 44 4.45 -9.60 -8.76
CA ARG A 44 3.20 -8.87 -8.90
C ARG A 44 2.26 -9.13 -7.74
N GLU A 45 2.38 -10.25 -7.05
CA GLU A 45 1.62 -10.55 -5.83
C GLU A 45 1.90 -9.52 -4.74
N LEU A 46 3.16 -9.27 -4.42
CA LEU A 46 3.51 -8.34 -3.33
C LEU A 46 3.17 -6.88 -3.61
N ILE A 47 3.19 -6.46 -4.88
CA ILE A 47 2.69 -5.13 -5.25
C ILE A 47 1.18 -5.04 -4.97
N ARG A 48 0.41 -6.08 -5.28
CA ARG A 48 -1.02 -6.11 -4.98
C ARG A 48 -1.27 -6.15 -3.47
N ASP A 49 -0.48 -6.91 -2.73
CA ASP A 49 -0.57 -6.94 -1.27
C ASP A 49 -0.30 -5.55 -0.68
N ILE A 50 0.74 -4.84 -1.14
CA ILE A 50 1.00 -3.45 -0.75
C ILE A 50 -0.20 -2.55 -1.09
N MET A 51 -0.79 -2.72 -2.27
CA MET A 51 -1.94 -1.92 -2.69
C MET A 51 -3.19 -2.16 -1.83
N GLU A 52 -3.37 -3.36 -1.28
CA GLU A 52 -4.49 -3.68 -0.38
C GLU A 52 -4.49 -2.77 0.86
N TYR A 53 -3.29 -2.43 1.35
CA TYR A 53 -3.12 -1.53 2.49
C TYR A 53 -3.32 -0.05 2.13
N GLY A 54 -3.27 0.33 0.85
CA GLY A 54 -3.56 1.68 0.41
C GLY A 54 -2.72 2.74 1.14
N SER A 55 -3.39 3.74 1.71
CA SER A 55 -2.75 4.83 2.46
C SER A 55 -2.07 4.40 3.76
N ASP A 56 -2.34 3.19 4.25
CA ASP A 56 -1.72 2.67 5.48
C ASP A 56 -0.32 2.08 5.25
N CYS A 57 0.15 2.03 4.00
CA CYS A 57 1.47 1.55 3.63
C CYS A 57 2.25 2.62 2.84
N GLU A 58 3.41 3.00 3.37
CA GLU A 58 4.35 3.91 2.73
C GLU A 58 5.53 3.13 2.15
N VAL A 59 5.83 3.34 0.86
CA VAL A 59 7.01 2.73 0.21
C VAL A 59 8.23 3.60 0.44
N ILE A 60 9.20 3.09 1.21
CA ILE A 60 10.46 3.78 1.52
C ILE A 60 11.51 3.53 0.44
N GLY A 61 11.52 2.33 -0.15
CA GLY A 61 12.41 2.04 -1.26
C GLY A 61 12.36 0.59 -1.75
N PRO A 62 13.08 0.26 -2.83
CA PRO A 62 13.78 1.21 -3.71
C PRO A 62 12.80 2.07 -4.52
N GLU A 63 13.27 3.18 -5.10
CA GLU A 63 12.46 4.09 -5.94
C GLU A 63 11.68 3.35 -7.05
N ALA A 64 12.29 2.31 -7.62
CA ALA A 64 11.65 1.45 -8.62
C ALA A 64 10.38 0.75 -8.10
N LEU A 65 10.34 0.36 -6.81
CA LEU A 65 9.13 -0.19 -6.20
C LEU A 65 8.03 0.87 -6.12
N GLY A 66 8.36 2.05 -5.59
CA GLY A 66 7.42 3.16 -5.47
C GLY A 66 6.83 3.56 -6.83
N THR A 67 7.66 3.60 -7.87
CA THR A 67 7.24 3.87 -9.25
C THR A 67 6.21 2.84 -9.74
N ARG A 68 6.43 1.56 -9.46
CA ARG A 68 5.52 0.49 -9.88
C ARG A 68 4.19 0.52 -9.12
N VAL A 69 4.24 0.69 -7.79
CA VAL A 69 3.04 0.79 -6.95
C VAL A 69 2.19 1.99 -7.37
N ALA A 70 2.81 3.15 -7.60
CA ALA A 70 2.12 4.33 -8.09
C ALA A 70 1.46 4.12 -9.47
N ALA A 71 2.16 3.45 -10.39
CA ALA A 71 1.63 3.14 -11.71
C ALA A 71 0.40 2.21 -11.62
N GLU A 72 0.42 1.20 -10.76
CA GLU A 72 -0.72 0.30 -10.56
C GLU A 72 -1.91 1.00 -9.92
N PHE A 73 -1.70 1.85 -8.91
CA PHE A 73 -2.77 2.69 -8.35
C PHE A 73 -3.38 3.61 -9.41
N ALA A 74 -2.56 4.27 -10.23
CA ALA A 74 -3.04 5.12 -11.32
C ALA A 74 -3.86 4.34 -12.35
N ALA A 75 -3.40 3.13 -12.73
CA ALA A 75 -4.13 2.24 -13.63
C ALA A 75 -5.46 1.77 -13.04
N GLY A 76 -5.52 1.49 -11.74
CA GLY A 76 -6.74 1.17 -11.01
C GLY A 76 -7.71 2.35 -11.01
N LEU A 77 -7.25 3.54 -10.65
CA LEU A 77 -8.04 4.78 -10.64
C LEU A 77 -8.63 5.10 -12.02
N ALA A 78 -7.88 4.89 -13.10
CA ALA A 78 -8.37 5.09 -14.46
C ALA A 78 -9.54 4.15 -14.84
N ARG A 79 -9.65 3.00 -14.17
CA ARG A 79 -10.73 2.01 -14.36
C ARG A 79 -11.89 2.22 -13.41
N CYS A 80 -11.65 2.80 -12.23
CA CYS A 80 -12.69 3.20 -11.31
C CYS A 80 -13.49 4.34 -11.96
N GLY A 81 -14.68 4.03 -12.49
CA GLY A 81 -15.63 5.04 -12.93
C GLY A 81 -16.00 5.92 -11.75
N THR A 82 -15.37 7.09 -11.62
CA THR A 82 -15.66 8.08 -10.58
C THR A 82 -16.96 8.81 -10.93
N ARG A 83 -18.06 8.06 -10.94
CA ARG A 83 -19.40 8.64 -10.90
C ARG A 83 -19.82 8.77 -9.44
N CYS A 84 -19.19 9.71 -8.74
CA CYS A 84 -19.76 10.25 -7.51
C CYS A 84 -20.58 11.50 -7.89
N GLU A 85 -21.66 11.28 -8.63
CA GLU A 85 -22.66 12.32 -8.89
C GLU A 85 -23.56 12.36 -7.65
N ARG A 86 -23.13 13.09 -6.62
CA ARG A 86 -24.06 13.51 -5.56
C ARG A 86 -24.90 14.64 -6.15
N ASP A 87 -25.86 14.26 -6.99
CA ASP A 87 -26.83 15.20 -7.56
C ASP A 87 -27.81 15.63 -6.46
N HIS A 88 -27.35 16.55 -5.61
CA HIS A 88 -28.23 17.36 -4.78
C HIS A 88 -28.68 18.58 -5.58
N ARG A 89 -29.24 18.36 -6.77
CA ARG A 89 -30.01 19.41 -7.44
C ARG A 89 -31.32 19.58 -6.68
N ARG A 90 -31.40 20.73 -6.01
CA ARG A 90 -32.58 21.31 -5.39
C ARG A 90 -33.80 21.16 -6.32
N SER A 91 -34.90 20.65 -5.77
CA SER A 91 -36.24 21.03 -6.19
C SER A 91 -37.19 20.96 -5.00
N ARG A 92 -37.03 21.94 -4.09
CA ARG A 92 -38.21 22.58 -3.49
C ARG A 92 -38.69 23.60 -4.53
N GLY A 93 -39.93 23.46 -4.95
CA GLY A 93 -40.63 24.30 -5.90
C GLY A 93 -41.99 23.69 -6.15
#